data_AF-A0A7S1H4Y2-F1
#
_entry.id   AF-A0A7S1H4Y2-F1
#
_cell.length_a   1.000
_cell.length_b   1.000
_cell.length_c   1.000
_cell.angle_alpha   90.00
_cell.angle_beta   90.00
_cell.angle_gamma   90.00
#
_symmetry.space_group_name_H-M   'P 1'
#
loop_
_entity.id
_entity.type
_entity.pdbx_description
1 polymer ?
#
loop_
_entity_poly.entity_id
_entity_poly.type
_entity_poly.pdbx_seq_one_letter_code
_entity_poly.pdbx_strand_id
1 'polypeptide(L)'
;RLRGQEEAGVETPQVKMLVDIGGGVLKAHRQGATDYGAEVQALVVKLEMPRMGAASEADVDVCEDLLSVEVEGKYEVEVPLPFEVDDGASDAAFDRRKGVLTLTLPLRAWTKKAYEKALAKRVSEQGQGG
;
A
#
# COMPACT_ATOMS: atom_id res chain seq x y z
N ARG A 1 -37.16 14.23 -21.79
CA ARG A 1 -37.00 12.97 -21.01
C ARG A 1 -35.74 13.11 -20.19
N LEU A 2 -35.87 13.17 -18.87
CA LEU A 2 -34.74 13.19 -17.95
C LEU A 2 -34.05 11.83 -18.03
N ARG A 3 -32.76 11.79 -18.40
CA ARG A 3 -31.96 10.57 -18.21
C ARG A 3 -31.76 10.44 -16.71
N GLY A 4 -32.30 9.38 -16.11
CA GLY A 4 -31.93 9.00 -14.76
C GLY A 4 -30.43 8.84 -14.71
N GLN A 5 -29.75 9.71 -13.98
CA GLN A 5 -28.44 9.38 -13.44
C GLN A 5 -28.73 8.30 -12.42
N GLU A 6 -28.35 7.08 -12.77
CA GLU A 6 -28.26 5.98 -11.84
C GLU A 6 -27.29 6.44 -10.76
N GLU A 7 -27.80 6.77 -9.57
CA GLU A 7 -26.97 7.06 -8.41
C GLU A 7 -26.30 5.76 -8.03
N ALA A 8 -25.19 5.45 -8.70
CA ALA A 8 -24.36 4.33 -8.36
C ALA A 8 -23.88 4.58 -6.94
N GLY A 9 -24.50 3.90 -5.97
CA GLY A 9 -24.18 4.05 -4.56
C GLY A 9 -22.73 3.67 -4.24
N VAL A 10 -22.43 3.67 -2.95
CA VAL A 10 -21.14 3.21 -2.43
C VAL A 10 -20.93 1.75 -2.86
N GLU A 11 -19.81 1.47 -3.53
CA GLU A 11 -19.41 0.12 -3.92
C GLU A 11 -18.10 -0.28 -3.22
N THR A 12 -17.87 -1.58 -3.08
CA THR A 12 -16.55 -2.07 -2.66
C THR A 12 -15.62 -2.15 -3.89
N PRO A 13 -14.50 -1.42 -3.94
CA PRO A 13 -13.55 -1.49 -5.04
C PRO A 13 -12.90 -2.87 -5.15
N GLN A 14 -12.42 -3.23 -6.34
CA GLN A 14 -11.62 -4.44 -6.49
C GLN A 14 -10.23 -4.23 -5.88
N VAL A 15 -9.85 -5.11 -4.95
CA VAL A 15 -8.57 -5.07 -4.25
C VAL A 15 -7.64 -6.17 -4.75
N LYS A 16 -6.40 -5.81 -5.07
CA LYS A 16 -5.32 -6.73 -5.43
C LYS A 16 -4.14 -6.51 -4.49
N MET A 17 -3.75 -7.55 -3.78
CA MET A 17 -2.55 -7.54 -2.92
C MET A 17 -1.36 -8.15 -3.65
N LEU A 18 -0.24 -7.45 -3.60
CA LEU A 18 1.05 -7.88 -4.09
C LEU A 18 2.07 -7.72 -2.96
N VAL A 19 3.16 -8.48 -3.00
CA VAL A 19 4.31 -8.29 -2.11
C VAL A 19 5.52 -7.88 -2.94
N ASP A 20 6.26 -6.89 -2.46
CA ASP A 20 7.60 -6.57 -2.97
C ASP A 20 8.62 -7.44 -2.24
N ILE A 21 9.36 -8.25 -2.99
CA ILE A 21 10.42 -9.13 -2.47
C ILE A 21 11.83 -8.57 -2.72
N GLY A 22 11.93 -7.28 -3.05
CA GLY A 22 13.16 -6.57 -3.33
C GLY A 22 13.46 -6.42 -4.82
N GLY A 23 14.20 -5.35 -5.14
CA GLY A 23 14.62 -5.05 -6.52
C GLY A 23 13.47 -4.68 -7.45
N GLY A 24 12.32 -4.25 -6.91
CA GLY A 24 11.12 -3.92 -7.68
C GLY A 24 10.34 -5.14 -8.16
N VAL A 25 10.61 -6.32 -7.63
CA VAL A 25 9.93 -7.55 -8.01
C VAL A 25 8.66 -7.71 -7.17
N LEU A 26 7.50 -7.55 -7.82
CA LEU A 26 6.19 -7.74 -7.20
C LEU A 26 5.67 -9.16 -7.46
N LYS A 27 5.21 -9.84 -6.42
CA LYS A 27 4.52 -11.14 -6.49
C LYS A 27 3.08 -11.03 -5.98
N ALA A 28 2.15 -11.74 -6.61
CA ALA A 28 0.77 -11.75 -6.13
C ALA A 28 0.66 -12.45 -4.77
N HIS A 29 0.06 -11.76 -3.80
CA HIS A 29 -0.31 -12.35 -2.51
C HIS A 29 -1.62 -13.12 -2.67
N ARG A 30 -1.70 -14.31 -2.06
CA ARG A 30 -2.94 -15.07 -1.93
C ARG A 30 -3.09 -15.49 -0.48
N GLN A 31 -4.33 -15.59 -0.01
CA GLN A 31 -4.63 -16.04 1.34
C GLN A 31 -3.95 -17.40 1.63
N GLY A 32 -3.19 -17.46 2.72
CA GLY A 32 -2.41 -18.64 3.11
C GLY A 32 -1.00 -18.74 2.49
N ALA A 33 -0.59 -17.79 1.63
CA ALA A 33 0.77 -17.76 1.12
C ALA A 33 1.75 -17.26 2.18
N THR A 34 2.76 -18.08 2.49
CA THR A 34 3.82 -17.74 3.46
C THR A 34 5.22 -17.78 2.86
N ASP A 35 5.40 -18.47 1.73
CA ASP A 35 6.67 -18.51 0.99
C ASP A 35 6.59 -17.68 -0.29
N TYR A 36 7.44 -16.66 -0.37
CA TYR A 36 7.59 -15.80 -1.54
C TYR A 36 8.95 -16.01 -2.22
N GLY A 37 9.75 -16.98 -1.75
CA GLY A 37 11.09 -17.29 -2.23
C GLY A 37 12.15 -16.22 -1.93
N ALA A 38 11.79 -15.16 -1.21
CA ALA A 38 12.66 -14.06 -0.79
C ALA A 38 12.02 -13.28 0.37
N GLU A 39 12.80 -12.43 1.02
CA GLU A 39 12.35 -11.55 2.11
C GLU A 39 11.36 -10.50 1.57
N VAL A 40 10.16 -10.45 2.15
CA VAL A 40 9.15 -9.45 1.81
C VAL A 40 9.55 -8.11 2.43
N GLN A 41 9.62 -7.08 1.59
CA GLN A 41 10.03 -5.72 1.97
C GLN A 41 8.84 -4.79 2.16
N ALA A 42 7.80 -4.97 1.34
CA ALA A 42 6.59 -4.16 1.39
C ALA A 42 5.37 -4.97 0.90
N LEU A 43 4.20 -4.61 1.41
CA LEU A 43 2.91 -4.98 0.87
C LEU A 43 2.45 -3.88 -0.10
N VAL A 44 2.07 -4.24 -1.32
CA VAL A 44 1.56 -3.32 -2.32
C VAL A 44 0.09 -3.63 -2.56
N VAL A 45 -0.79 -2.70 -2.18
CA VAL A 45 -2.24 -2.83 -2.35
C VAL A 45 -2.68 -1.97 -3.53
N LYS A 46 -3.40 -2.58 -4.47
CA LYS A 46 -3.97 -1.88 -5.62
C LYS A 46 -5.48 -1.93 -5.54
N LEU A 47 -6.12 -0.76 -5.53
CA LEU A 47 -7.57 -0.61 -5.52
C LEU A 47 -8.04 0.01 -6.83
N GLU A 48 -8.94 -0.68 -7.52
CA GLU A 48 -9.56 -0.16 -8.75
C GLU A 48 -10.72 0.76 -8.40
N MET A 49 -10.53 2.08 -8.63
CA MET A 49 -11.46 3.16 -8.30
C MET A 49 -11.68 4.08 -9.52
N PRO A 50 -12.24 3.58 -10.64
CA PRO A 50 -12.43 4.37 -11.86
C PRO A 50 -13.41 5.54 -11.71
N ARG A 51 -14.27 5.54 -10.69
CA ARG A 51 -15.19 6.66 -10.39
C ARG A 51 -14.51 7.81 -9.62
N MET A 52 -13.27 7.63 -9.17
CA MET A 52 -12.48 8.68 -8.53
C MET A 52 -11.76 9.53 -9.59
N GLY A 53 -11.92 10.86 -9.52
CA GLY A 53 -11.29 11.80 -10.46
C GLY A 53 -9.95 12.34 -9.95
N ALA A 54 -9.77 12.44 -8.64
CA ALA A 54 -8.57 12.95 -7.99
C ALA A 54 -8.25 12.18 -6.71
N ALA A 55 -6.96 12.10 -6.38
CA ALA A 55 -6.48 11.45 -5.16
C ALA A 55 -7.05 12.07 -3.87
N SER A 56 -7.31 13.38 -3.87
CA SER A 56 -7.85 14.12 -2.73
C SER A 56 -9.30 13.78 -2.39
N GLU A 57 -9.99 12.98 -3.22
CA GLU A 57 -11.34 12.49 -2.92
C GLU A 57 -11.31 11.25 -2.01
N ALA A 58 -10.16 10.58 -1.91
CA ALA A 58 -10.01 9.42 -1.03
C ALA A 58 -9.46 9.84 0.32
N ASP A 59 -10.14 9.39 1.37
CA ASP A 59 -9.58 9.29 2.71
C ASP A 59 -8.97 7.90 2.86
N VAL A 60 -7.70 7.84 3.25
CA VAL A 60 -6.94 6.59 3.37
C VAL A 60 -6.34 6.55 4.75
N ASP A 61 -6.72 5.55 5.53
CA ASP A 61 -6.17 5.29 6.85
C ASP A 61 -5.44 3.94 6.84
N VAL A 62 -4.19 3.95 7.32
CA VAL A 62 -3.34 2.77 7.39
C VAL A 62 -2.95 2.55 8.83
N CYS A 63 -3.40 1.43 9.38
CA CYS A 63 -2.95 0.88 10.65
C CYS A 63 -1.96 -0.26 10.42
N GLU A 64 -1.40 -0.81 11.50
CA GLU A 64 -0.42 -1.90 11.46
C GLU A 64 -0.92 -3.15 10.71
N ASP A 65 -2.21 -3.45 10.82
CA ASP A 65 -2.86 -4.67 10.33
C ASP A 65 -4.17 -4.41 9.56
N LEU A 66 -4.52 -3.16 9.31
CA LEU A 66 -5.77 -2.78 8.64
C LEU A 66 -5.55 -1.58 7.72
N LEU A 67 -6.12 -1.67 6.53
CA LEU A 67 -6.24 -0.56 5.59
C LEU A 67 -7.72 -0.19 5.45
N SER A 68 -8.05 1.07 5.70
CA SER A 68 -9.36 1.65 5.40
C SER A 68 -9.25 2.65 4.25
N VAL A 69 -10.18 2.57 3.30
CA VAL A 69 -10.30 3.57 2.23
C VAL A 69 -11.76 3.95 2.05
N GLU A 70 -12.02 5.26 2.13
CA GLU A 70 -13.33 5.85 1.90
C GLU A 70 -13.26 6.90 0.79
N VAL A 71 -14.24 6.88 -0.11
CA VAL A 71 -14.48 7.91 -1.13
C VAL A 71 -15.97 8.24 -1.08
N GLU A 72 -16.29 9.43 -0.61
CA GLU A 72 -17.67 9.86 -0.31
C GLU A 72 -18.63 9.55 -1.48
N GLY A 73 -19.66 8.76 -1.20
CA GLY A 73 -20.71 8.38 -2.16
C GLY A 73 -20.25 7.45 -3.29
N LYS A 74 -19.00 6.95 -3.27
CA LYS A 74 -18.43 6.11 -4.35
C LYS A 74 -17.87 4.80 -3.84
N TYR A 75 -16.94 4.83 -2.90
CA TYR A 75 -16.20 3.64 -2.47
C TYR A 75 -16.04 3.59 -0.96
N GLU A 76 -16.12 2.40 -0.39
CA GLU A 76 -15.80 2.15 1.01
C GLU A 76 -15.27 0.71 1.12
N VAL A 77 -14.10 0.56 1.75
CA VAL A 77 -13.51 -0.76 1.99
C VAL A 77 -12.58 -0.76 3.18
N GLU A 78 -12.70 -1.82 3.97
CA GLU A 78 -11.73 -2.20 4.99
C GLU A 78 -11.06 -3.50 4.58
N VAL A 79 -9.73 -3.50 4.62
CA VAL A 79 -8.91 -4.60 4.13
C VAL A 79 -7.93 -5.02 5.24
N PRO A 80 -8.10 -6.19 5.88
CA PRO A 80 -7.12 -6.70 6.83
C PRO A 80 -5.81 -7.02 6.10
N LEU A 81 -4.71 -6.56 6.67
CA LEU A 81 -3.37 -6.71 6.12
C LEU A 81 -2.74 -8.01 6.64
N PRO A 82 -2.16 -8.85 5.76
CA PRO A 82 -1.54 -10.12 6.17
C PRO A 82 -0.17 -9.95 6.85
N PHE A 83 0.34 -8.72 6.95
CA PHE A 83 1.64 -8.39 7.53
C PHE A 83 1.55 -7.11 8.35
N GLU A 84 2.38 -6.98 9.37
CA GLU A 84 2.57 -5.73 10.10
C GLU A 84 3.32 -4.71 9.23
N VAL A 85 2.62 -3.65 8.84
CA VAL A 85 3.19 -2.57 8.03
C VAL A 85 3.72 -1.42 8.89
N ASP A 86 4.58 -0.60 8.30
CA ASP A 86 5.06 0.66 8.87
C ASP A 86 4.24 1.80 8.27
N ASP A 87 3.21 2.24 9.00
CA ASP A 87 2.31 3.31 8.59
C ASP A 87 3.06 4.63 8.35
N GLY A 88 4.07 4.92 9.17
CA GLY A 88 4.89 6.13 9.07
C GLY A 88 5.83 6.18 7.86
N ALA A 89 6.05 5.04 7.19
CA ALA A 89 6.85 4.93 5.98
C ALA A 89 6.01 4.58 4.73
N SER A 90 4.69 4.59 4.84
CA SER A 90 3.78 4.25 3.74
C SER A 90 3.72 5.33 2.65
N ASP A 91 3.46 4.90 1.41
CA ASP A 91 3.31 5.77 0.24
C ASP A 91 2.05 5.44 -0.54
N ALA A 92 1.43 6.45 -1.14
CA ALA A 92 0.19 6.33 -1.89
C ALA A 92 0.26 7.08 -3.23
N ALA A 93 -0.09 6.40 -4.32
CA ALA A 93 -0.10 6.97 -5.65
C ALA A 93 -1.40 6.62 -6.40
N PHE A 94 -2.12 7.65 -6.87
CA PHE A 94 -3.31 7.46 -7.71
C PHE A 94 -2.99 7.69 -9.20
N ASP A 95 -3.16 6.65 -10.00
CA ASP A 95 -3.10 6.75 -11.46
C ASP A 95 -4.49 7.11 -12.01
N ARG A 96 -4.72 8.40 -12.25
CA ARG A 96 -5.98 8.93 -12.82
C ARG A 96 -6.34 8.33 -14.18
N ARG A 97 -5.34 7.91 -14.98
CA ARG A 97 -5.61 7.35 -16.32
C ARG A 97 -6.12 5.91 -16.22
N LYS A 98 -5.63 5.16 -15.23
CA LYS A 98 -6.07 3.79 -14.98
C LYS A 98 -7.22 3.70 -13.99
N GLY A 99 -7.47 4.75 -13.20
CA GLY A 99 -8.40 4.71 -12.08
C GLY A 99 -7.94 3.73 -11.01
N VAL A 100 -6.64 3.72 -10.68
CA VAL A 100 -6.06 2.76 -9.71
C VAL A 100 -5.29 3.51 -8.64
N LEU A 101 -5.70 3.31 -7.39
CA LEU A 101 -4.94 3.72 -6.21
C LEU A 101 -3.95 2.60 -5.86
N THR A 102 -2.66 2.93 -5.81
CA THR A 102 -1.59 2.02 -5.39
C THR A 102 -1.01 2.49 -4.08
N LEU A 103 -1.11 1.66 -3.05
CA LEU A 103 -0.50 1.86 -1.75
C LEU A 103 0.72 0.97 -1.63
N THR A 104 1.85 1.55 -1.26
CA THR A 104 3.09 0.84 -0.96
C THR A 104 3.30 0.93 0.54
N LEU A 105 3.16 -0.20 1.22
CA LEU A 105 3.18 -0.32 2.67
C LEU A 105 4.41 -1.13 3.09
N PRO A 106 5.55 -0.49 3.40
CA PRO A 106 6.74 -1.18 3.86
C PRO A 106 6.44 -2.03 5.10
N LEU A 107 7.05 -3.21 5.21
CA LEU A 107 6.90 -4.02 6.41
C LEU A 107 7.74 -3.44 7.55
N ARG A 108 7.19 -3.43 8.76
CA ARG A 108 7.89 -2.90 9.94
C ARG A 108 9.20 -3.63 10.24
N ALA A 109 9.22 -4.94 10.02
CA ALA A 109 10.43 -5.75 10.13
C ALA A 109 11.52 -5.33 9.12
N TRP A 110 11.10 -4.96 7.91
CA TRP A 110 12.01 -4.51 6.86
C TRP A 110 12.54 -3.10 7.13
N THR A 111 11.68 -2.14 7.49
CA THR A 111 12.09 -0.76 7.76
C THR A 111 13.05 -0.68 8.95
N LYS A 112 12.79 -1.44 10.02
CA LYS A 112 13.71 -1.57 11.16
C LYS A 112 15.10 -2.05 10.73
N LYS A 113 15.17 -3.13 9.95
CA LYS A 113 16.43 -3.68 9.44
C LYS A 113 17.18 -2.69 8.56
N ALA A 114 16.47 -1.96 7.70
CA ALA A 114 17.06 -0.92 6.86
C ALA A 114 17.65 0.23 7.69
N TYR A 115 16.94 0.68 8.72
CA TYR A 115 17.41 1.72 9.64
C TYR A 115 18.67 1.30 10.40
N GLU A 116 18.68 0.09 10.98
CA GLU A 116 19.84 -0.46 11.69
C GLU A 116 21.08 -0.55 10.79
N LYS A 117 20.90 -1.02 9.54
CA LYS A 117 21.98 -1.07 8.56
C LYS A 117 22.52 0.32 8.20
N ALA A 118 21.64 1.30 8.03
CA ALA A 118 22.04 2.68 7.73
C ALA A 118 22.81 3.31 8.90
N LEU A 119 22.42 3.03 10.15
CA LEU A 119 23.11 3.50 11.34
C LEU A 119 24.50 2.85 11.48
N ALA A 120 24.59 1.52 11.33
CA ALA A 120 25.87 0.79 11.42
C ALA A 120 26.88 1.29 10.38
N LYS A 121 26.42 1.56 9.14
CA LYS A 121 27.26 2.14 8.09
C LYS A 121 27.83 3.50 8.51
N ARG A 122 26.99 4.41 9.02
CA ARG A 122 27.42 5.74 9.47
C ARG A 122 28.47 5.69 10.58
N VAL A 123 28.30 4.78 11.55
CA VAL A 123 29.27 4.61 12.65
C VAL A 123 30.62 4.11 12.12
N SER A 124 30.62 3.18 11.15
CA SER A 124 31.87 2.67 10.56
C SER A 124 32.62 3.71 9.71
N GLU A 125 31.90 4.61 9.04
CA GLU A 125 32.49 5.66 8.19
C GLU A 125 33.08 6.82 9.02
N GLN A 126 32.55 7.10 10.22
CA GLN A 126 33.08 8.12 11.12
C GLN A 126 34.31 7.66 11.94
N GLY A 127 34.60 6.36 11.99
CA GLY A 127 35.76 5.80 12.71
C GLY A 127 37.06 5.72 11.89
N GLN A 128 37.04 6.07 10.61
CA GLN A 128 38.17 5.91 9.68
C GLN A 128 38.73 7.28 9.26
N GLY A 129 39.11 8.08 10.26
CA GLY A 129 39.66 9.42 10.08
C GLY A 129 40.37 9.90 11.34
N GLY A 130 41.38 9.14 11.79
CA GLY A 130 42.25 9.46 12.91
C GLY A 130 43.66 8.99 12.62
#